data_AF-A0A9D1YCH5-F1
#
_entry.id   AF-A0A9D1YCH5-F1
#
_cell.length_a   1.000
_cell.length_b   1.000
_cell.length_c   1.000
_cell.angle_alpha   90.00
_cell.angle_beta   90.00
_cell.angle_gamma   90.00
#
_symmetry.space_group_name_H-M   'P 1'
#
loop_
_entity.id
_entity.type
_entity.pdbx_description
1 polymer ?
#
loop_
_entity_poly.entity_id
_entity_poly.type
_entity_poly.pdbx_seq_one_letter_code
_entity_poly.pdbx_strand_id
1 'polypeptide(L)' 'MQSKTQPAPARERVTPVPLGDFDVFEDEDALVNRLYYGVPSYEEGAFRCPVFFEENTFRKEANGDLTLIRSVRKGEW' A
#
# COMPACT_ATOMS: atom_id res chain seq x y z
N MET A 1 3.65 -12.60 45.55
CA MET A 1 3.38 -13.16 44.20
C MET A 1 3.55 -12.03 43.20
N GLN A 2 4.62 -12.04 42.40
CA GLN A 2 4.80 -11.03 41.34
C GLN A 2 4.03 -11.48 40.11
N SER A 3 2.98 -10.75 39.76
CA SER A 3 2.26 -10.90 38.48
C SER A 3 3.19 -10.45 37.35
N LYS A 4 3.80 -11.42 36.66
CA LYS A 4 4.45 -11.16 35.37
C LYS A 4 3.35 -10.81 34.37
N THR A 5 3.21 -9.52 34.06
CA THR A 5 2.40 -9.07 32.92
C THR A 5 2.96 -9.71 31.67
N GLN A 6 2.22 -10.67 31.13
CA GLN A 6 2.56 -11.32 29.87
C GLN A 6 2.43 -10.26 28.76
N PRO A 7 3.46 -10.04 27.92
CA PRO A 7 3.35 -9.08 26.83
C PRO A 7 2.22 -9.53 25.90
N ALA A 8 1.37 -8.57 25.50
CA ALA A 8 0.32 -8.81 24.52
C ALA A 8 0.93 -9.47 23.27
N PRO A 9 0.25 -10.45 22.64
CA PRO A 9 0.76 -11.08 21.44
C PRO A 9 1.04 -9.98 20.41
N ALA A 10 2.26 -9.97 19.85
CA ALA A 10 2.61 -9.08 18.77
C ALA A 10 1.58 -9.30 17.66
N ARG A 11 0.77 -8.28 17.36
CA ARG A 11 -0.14 -8.32 16.21
C ARG A 11 0.71 -8.70 15.01
N GLU A 12 0.43 -9.86 14.43
CA GLU A 12 1.10 -10.34 13.23
C GLU A 12 0.97 -9.23 12.18
N ARG A 13 2.11 -8.67 11.76
CA ARG A 13 2.11 -7.60 10.76
C ARG A 13 1.69 -8.24 9.45
N VAL A 14 0.44 -8.03 9.06
CA VAL A 14 -0.06 -8.42 7.73
C VAL A 14 0.75 -7.65 6.69
N THR A 15 1.49 -8.38 5.87
CA THR A 15 2.19 -7.81 4.72
C THR A 15 1.17 -7.57 3.60
N PRO A 16 1.03 -6.33 3.10
CA PRO A 16 0.19 -6.06 1.93
C PRO A 16 0.65 -6.88 0.73
N VAL A 17 -0.32 -7.41 -0.02
CA VAL A 17 -0.07 -8.18 -1.25
C VAL A 17 -0.26 -7.24 -2.44
N PRO A 18 0.79 -7.00 -3.26
CA PRO A 18 0.63 -6.19 -4.46
C PRO A 18 -0.30 -6.90 -5.44
N LEU A 19 -1.26 -6.15 -5.99
CA LEU A 19 -2.25 -6.66 -6.94
C LEU A 19 -1.99 -6.15 -8.36
N GLY A 20 -1.50 -4.91 -8.49
CA GLY A 20 -1.13 -4.35 -9.78
C GLY A 20 -0.68 -2.90 -9.65
N ASP A 21 0.11 -2.47 -10.62
CA ASP A 21 0.52 -1.08 -10.78
C ASP A 21 0.08 -0.61 -12.17
N PHE A 22 -0.67 0.48 -12.21
CA PHE A 22 -1.30 0.98 -13.43
C PHE A 22 -1.04 2.46 -13.63
N ASP A 23 -0.47 2.79 -14.78
CA ASP A 23 -0.32 4.16 -15.23
C ASP A 23 -1.70 4.71 -15.63
N VAL A 24 -2.21 5.66 -14.85
CA VAL A 24 -3.56 6.25 -15.07
C VAL A 24 -3.51 7.55 -15.84
N PHE A 25 -2.34 8.20 -15.88
CA PHE A 25 -2.07 9.38 -16.68
C PHE A 25 -0.58 9.49 -16.93
N GLU A 26 -0.19 9.84 -18.14
CA GLU A 26 1.19 10.05 -18.51
C GLU A 26 1.28 11.13 -19.60
N ASP A 27 2.19 12.08 -19.42
CA ASP A 27 2.55 13.08 -20.42
C ASP A 27 4.09 13.24 -20.51
N GLU A 28 4.58 14.32 -21.12
CA GLU A 28 6.02 14.55 -21.28
C GLU A 28 6.74 14.82 -19.95
N ASP A 29 6.05 15.37 -18.94
CA ASP A 29 6.64 15.86 -17.69
C ASP A 29 6.31 14.98 -16.47
N ALA A 30 5.22 14.21 -16.52
CA ALA A 30 4.67 13.51 -15.37
C ALA A 30 4.14 12.11 -15.71
N LEU A 31 4.23 11.24 -14.71
CA LEU A 31 3.55 9.95 -14.67
C LEU A 31 2.71 9.88 -13.38
N VAL A 32 1.45 9.50 -13.50
CA VAL A 32 0.60 9.16 -12.37
C VAL A 32 0.26 7.69 -12.46
N ASN A 33 0.67 6.93 -11.44
CA ASN A 33 0.30 5.52 -11.33
C ASN A 33 -0.56 5.25 -10.09
N ARG A 34 -1.26 4.12 -10.11
CA ARG A 34 -2.01 3.59 -8.97
C ARG A 34 -1.51 2.19 -8.65
N LEU A 35 -0.81 2.08 -7.52
CA LEU A 35 -0.35 0.81 -6.96
C LEU A 35 -1.46 0.22 -6.09
N TYR A 36 -2.16 -0.80 -6.58
CA TYR A 36 -3.19 -1.53 -5.84
C TYR A 36 -2.58 -2.63 -4.99
N TYR A 37 -3.08 -2.77 -3.77
CA TYR A 37 -2.68 -3.85 -2.86
C TYR A 37 -3.85 -4.32 -1.98
N GLY A 38 -3.84 -5.61 -1.68
CA GLY A 38 -4.76 -6.23 -0.73
C GLY A 38 -4.11 -6.38 0.63
N VAL A 39 -4.90 -6.26 1.71
CA VAL A 39 -4.43 -6.50 3.09
C VAL A 39 -5.17 -7.73 3.63
N PRO A 40 -4.68 -8.96 3.38
CA PRO A 40 -5.39 -10.16 3.77
C PRO A 40 -5.36 -10.35 5.29
N SER A 41 -6.50 -10.65 5.89
CA SER A 41 -6.62 -10.99 7.29
C SER A 41 -7.51 -12.22 7.45
N TYR A 42 -7.17 -13.04 8.44
CA TYR A 42 -7.99 -14.17 8.84
C TYR A 42 -8.29 -14.03 10.32
N GLU A 43 -9.54 -13.68 10.64
CA GLU A 43 -9.99 -13.46 12.01
C GLU A 43 -11.30 -14.23 12.22
N GLU A 44 -11.41 -14.94 13.35
CA GLU A 44 -12.64 -15.65 13.75
C GLU A 44 -13.18 -16.65 12.71
N GLY A 45 -12.29 -17.27 11.92
CA GLY A 45 -12.68 -18.23 10.89
C GLY A 45 -13.09 -17.60 9.56
N ALA A 46 -13.07 -16.27 9.44
CA ALA A 46 -13.42 -15.53 8.24
C ALA A 46 -12.20 -14.91 7.58
N PHE A 47 -12.11 -15.05 6.25
CA PHE A 47 -11.14 -14.34 5.44
C PHE A 47 -11.70 -12.97 5.01
N ARG A 48 -10.91 -11.92 5.22
CA ARG A 48 -11.19 -10.56 4.70
C ARG A 48 -9.96 -10.04 3.98
N CYS A 49 -10.14 -9.37 2.85
CA CYS A 49 -9.05 -8.74 2.13
C CYS A 49 -9.52 -7.38 1.59
N PRO A 50 -9.47 -6.32 2.41
CA PRO A 50 -9.69 -4.97 1.92
C PRO A 50 -8.64 -4.63 0.86
N VAL A 51 -9.08 -3.94 -0.18
CA VAL A 51 -8.22 -3.49 -1.29
C VAL A 51 -8.04 -1.98 -1.18
N PHE A 52 -6.79 -1.55 -1.27
CA PHE A 52 -6.40 -0.15 -1.30
C PHE A 52 -5.60 0.16 -2.56
N PHE A 53 -5.37 1.44 -2.82
CA PHE A 53 -4.33 1.85 -3.74
C PHE A 53 -3.57 3.07 -3.25
N GLU A 54 -2.31 3.18 -3.64
CA GLU A 54 -1.52 4.40 -3.53
C GLU A 54 -1.44 5.07 -4.90
N GLU A 55 -1.94 6.31 -4.97
CA GLU A 55 -1.78 7.15 -6.16
C GLU A 55 -0.44 7.88 -6.05
N ASN A 56 0.49 7.51 -6.92
CA ASN A 56 1.82 8.11 -6.96
C ASN A 56 1.91 9.06 -8.15
N THR A 57 2.48 10.23 -7.93
CA THR A 57 2.85 11.17 -8.97
C THR A 57 4.37 11.23 -9.05
N PHE A 58 4.89 10.91 -10.22
CA PHE A 58 6.29 11.02 -10.56
C PHE A 58 6.51 12.18 -11.52
N ARG A 59 7.61 12.90 -11.33
CA ARG A 59 8.15 13.82 -12.32
C ARG A 59 9.14 13.06 -13.19
N LYS A 60 9.04 13.24 -14.51
CA LYS A 60 10.01 12.74 -15.49
C LYS A 60 11.22 13.67 -15.52
N GLU A 61 12.39 13.11 -15.33
CA GLU A 61 13.64 13.83 -15.42
C GLU A 61 14.18 13.76 -16.86
N ALA A 62 15.02 14.73 -17.25
CA ALA A 62 15.56 14.80 -18.61
C ALA A 62 16.39 13.57 -19.02
N ASN A 63 16.88 12.80 -18.05
CA ASN A 63 17.61 11.55 -18.26
C ASN A 63 16.69 10.32 -18.39
N GLY A 64 15.36 10.48 -18.29
CA GLY A 64 14.37 9.41 -18.33
C GLY A 64 14.05 8.80 -16.96
N ASP A 65 14.67 9.24 -15.88
CA ASP A 65 14.35 8.78 -14.53
C ASP A 65 13.00 9.35 -14.06
N LEU A 66 12.43 8.67 -13.06
CA LEU A 66 11.22 9.10 -12.38
C LEU A 66 11.52 9.48 -10.93
N THR A 67 11.22 10.73 -10.58
CA THR A 67 11.29 11.19 -9.19
C THR A 67 9.89 11.16 -8.59
N LEU A 68 9.68 10.36 -7.54
CA LEU A 68 8.41 10.37 -6.80
C LEU A 68 8.26 11.72 -6.06
N ILE A 69 7.26 12.50 -6.44
CA ILE A 69 6.99 13.82 -5.84
C ILE A 69 5.75 13.81 -4.94
N ARG A 70 4.86 12.85 -5.08
CA ARG A 70 3.67 12.68 -4.23
C ARG A 70 3.23 11.24 -4.19
N SER A 71 2.87 10.76 -3.00
CA SER A 71 2.19 9.47 -2.81
C SER A 71 1.03 9.66 -1.85
N VAL A 72 -0.17 9.26 -2.26
CA VAL A 72 -1.37 9.34 -1.42
C VAL A 72 -2.10 8.01 -1.45
N ARG A 73 -2.19 7.39 -0.28
CA ARG A 73 -3.05 6.23 -0.07
C ARG A 73 -4.51 6.65 -0.15
N LYS A 74 -5.27 5.95 -0.97
CA LYS A 74 -6.73 6.06 -1.09
C LYS A 74 -7.34 4.66 -0.95
N GLY A 75 -8.48 4.56 -0.29
CA GLY A 75 -9.30 3.36 -0.35
C GLY A 75 -10.23 3.15 0.84
N GLU A 76 -11.49 2.88 0.51
CA GLU A 76 -12.29 1.74 1.00
C GLU A 76 -13.30 1.37 -0.10
N TRP A 77 -13.35 0.09 -0.49
CA TRP A 77 -14.47 -0.59 -1.15
C TRP A 77 -14.67 -1.93 -0.44
#